data_AF-A0ABD2Q592-F1
#
_entry.id   AF-A0ABD2Q592-F1
#
_cell.length_a   1.000
_cell.length_b   1.000
_cell.length_c   1.000
_cell.angle_alpha   90.00
_cell.angle_beta   90.00
_cell.angle_gamma   90.00
#
_symmetry.space_group_name_H-M   'P 1'
#
loop_
_entity.id
_entity.type
_entity.pdbx_description
1 polymer ?
#
loop_
_entity_poly.entity_id
_entity_poly.type
_entity_poly.pdbx_seq_one_letter_code
_entity_poly.pdbx_strand_id
1 'polypeptide(L)'
;MFNDSFALLDASSNQLQWNRKNISWPTDRQVKFGKPSEAVLANSVKPPSWAKTVAQRNGYNGDDDFMVWMRTAALPSFRKLYAYLEDGIKAGTYTLLIDYSFPVTQFDGTKKLVLSQISWLGGKNDAMGIAYIVVGIVHMLLGGIFLIIDLHLIRRYATFHPIS
;
A
#
# COMPACT_ATOMS: atom_id res chain seq x y z
N MET A 1 -3.59 13.12 14.19
CA MET A 1 -4.16 12.13 13.26
C MET A 1 -4.53 12.87 11.99
N PHE A 2 -4.35 12.27 10.83
CA PHE A 2 -4.78 12.86 9.57
C PHE A 2 -6.30 13.10 9.57
N ASN A 3 -6.73 14.29 9.14
CA ASN A 3 -8.13 14.73 9.23
C ASN A 3 -8.60 15.57 8.02
N ASP A 4 -7.86 15.60 6.91
CA ASP A 4 -8.43 16.16 5.67
C ASP A 4 -9.55 15.24 5.17
N SER A 5 -10.53 15.82 4.49
CA SER A 5 -11.60 15.08 3.82
C SER A 5 -11.55 15.31 2.32
N PHE A 6 -11.86 14.25 1.57
CA PHE A 6 -11.88 14.28 0.12
C PHE A 6 -13.29 14.00 -0.40
N ALA A 7 -13.63 14.58 -1.54
CA ALA A 7 -14.79 14.22 -2.35
C ALA A 7 -14.40 14.27 -3.83
N LEU A 8 -14.83 13.29 -4.61
CA LEU A 8 -14.54 13.22 -6.05
C LEU A 8 -15.83 13.44 -6.83
N LEU A 9 -15.83 14.41 -7.73
CA LEU A 9 -16.95 14.73 -8.60
C LEU A 9 -16.66 14.31 -10.04
N ASP A 10 -17.66 13.78 -10.72
CA ASP A 10 -17.60 13.53 -12.16
C ASP A 10 -17.73 14.83 -12.98
N ALA A 11 -17.66 14.72 -14.31
CA ALA A 11 -17.81 15.86 -15.21
C ALA A 11 -19.19 16.55 -15.11
N SER A 12 -20.20 15.85 -14.61
CA SER A 12 -21.56 16.35 -14.38
C SER A 12 -21.75 16.90 -12.96
N SER A 13 -20.67 17.04 -12.19
CA SER A 13 -20.67 17.45 -10.78
C SER A 13 -21.39 16.50 -9.82
N ASN A 14 -21.61 15.25 -10.21
CA ASN A 14 -22.12 14.23 -9.29
C ASN A 14 -20.98 13.68 -8.44
N GLN A 15 -21.22 13.52 -7.14
CA GLN A 15 -20.24 12.94 -6.24
C GLN A 15 -20.16 11.42 -6.44
N LEU A 16 -18.97 10.95 -6.80
CA LEU A 16 -18.65 9.54 -6.90
C LEU A 16 -18.63 8.92 -5.49
N GLN A 17 -19.34 7.81 -5.33
CA GLN A 17 -19.32 7.03 -4.10
C GLN A 17 -18.12 6.10 -4.10
N TRP A 18 -17.31 6.16 -3.04
CA TRP A 18 -16.20 5.24 -2.80
C TRP A 18 -16.33 4.55 -1.45
N ASN A 19 -15.69 3.39 -1.31
CA ASN A 19 -15.74 2.63 -0.07
C ASN A 19 -14.62 3.08 0.87
N ARG A 20 -15.03 3.44 2.10
CA ARG A 20 -14.13 3.77 3.22
C ARG A 20 -14.17 2.74 4.35
N LYS A 21 -14.97 1.69 4.18
CA LYS A 21 -15.04 0.54 5.07
C LYS A 21 -14.14 -0.57 4.55
N ASN A 22 -13.67 -1.44 5.43
CA ASN A 22 -12.75 -2.53 5.14
C ASN A 22 -11.40 -2.10 4.53
N ILE A 23 -10.96 -0.86 4.75
CA ILE A 23 -9.65 -0.36 4.29
C ILE A 23 -8.51 -0.68 5.26
N SER A 24 -8.83 -1.02 6.50
CA SER A 24 -7.88 -1.52 7.50
C SER A 24 -7.59 -3.02 7.25
N TRP A 25 -6.60 -3.60 7.95
CA TRP A 25 -6.36 -5.05 7.84
C TRP A 25 -7.42 -5.84 8.63
N PRO A 26 -7.85 -7.03 8.17
CA PRO A 26 -8.74 -7.87 8.95
C PRO A 26 -8.24 -8.14 10.37
N THR A 27 -6.93 -8.35 10.55
CA THR A 27 -6.31 -8.55 11.86
C THR A 27 -6.39 -7.31 12.76
N ASP A 28 -6.30 -6.10 12.18
CA ASP A 28 -6.47 -4.86 12.94
C ASP A 28 -7.89 -4.79 13.52
N ARG A 29 -8.90 -5.11 12.69
CA ARG A 29 -10.31 -5.14 13.08
C ARG A 29 -10.66 -6.27 14.05
N GLN A 30 -10.09 -7.46 13.87
CA GLN A 30 -10.56 -8.65 14.61
C GLN A 30 -9.78 -8.91 15.90
N VAL A 31 -8.50 -8.50 15.95
CA VAL A 31 -7.59 -8.90 17.02
C VAL A 31 -6.99 -7.71 17.74
N LYS A 32 -6.52 -6.70 17.00
CA LYS A 32 -5.65 -5.67 17.57
C LYS A 32 -6.42 -4.54 18.24
N PHE A 33 -7.45 -4.01 17.58
CA PHE A 33 -8.20 -2.87 18.08
C PHE A 33 -9.51 -3.36 18.72
N GLY A 34 -9.66 -3.16 20.03
CA GLY A 34 -10.91 -3.43 20.72
C GLY A 34 -11.90 -2.26 20.66
N LYS A 35 -13.15 -2.51 21.06
CA LYS A 35 -14.12 -1.45 21.38
C LYS A 35 -14.25 -1.36 22.91
N PRO A 36 -13.74 -0.29 23.55
CA PRO A 36 -13.94 -0.08 24.97
C PRO A 36 -15.43 0.01 25.32
N SER A 37 -15.79 -0.31 26.56
CA SER A 37 -17.18 -0.16 27.03
C SER A 37 -17.62 1.30 27.02
N GLU A 38 -18.92 1.54 26.89
CA GLU A 38 -19.48 2.90 26.87
C GLU A 38 -19.14 3.70 28.13
N ALA A 39 -19.08 3.04 29.28
CA ALA A 39 -18.65 3.67 30.54
C ALA A 39 -17.20 4.18 30.49
N VAL A 40 -16.28 3.44 29.86
CA VAL A 40 -14.89 3.90 29.67
C VAL A 40 -14.85 5.04 28.66
N LEU A 41 -15.64 4.97 27.59
CA LEU A 41 -15.71 6.02 26.57
C LEU A 41 -16.30 7.33 27.11
N ALA A 42 -17.31 7.26 27.97
CA ALA A 42 -17.94 8.43 28.60
C ALA A 42 -16.96 9.20 29.50
N ASN A 43 -16.05 8.48 30.15
CA ASN A 43 -14.99 9.05 30.99
C ASN A 43 -13.69 9.35 30.24
N SER A 44 -13.65 9.13 28.92
CA SER A 44 -12.46 9.38 28.11
C SER A 44 -12.38 10.83 27.63
N VAL A 45 -11.18 11.38 27.62
CA VAL A 45 -10.90 12.70 27.07
C VAL A 45 -10.24 12.56 25.70
N LYS A 46 -10.63 13.40 24.73
CA LYS A 46 -10.01 13.41 23.41
C LYS A 46 -8.61 14.05 23.48
N PRO A 47 -7.63 13.57 22.69
CA PRO A 47 -6.38 14.27 22.52
C PRO A 47 -6.59 15.71 22.00
N PRO A 48 -5.70 16.67 22.33
CA PRO A 48 -5.90 18.09 22.02
C PRO A 48 -6.23 18.37 20.55
N SER A 49 -5.47 17.76 19.63
CA SER A 49 -5.60 17.99 18.19
C SER A 49 -6.67 17.14 17.49
N TRP A 50 -7.48 16.37 18.23
CA TRP A 50 -8.55 15.56 17.62
C TRP A 50 -9.85 16.36 17.52
N ALA A 51 -10.50 16.31 16.36
CA ALA A 51 -11.81 16.95 16.16
C ALA A 51 -12.95 16.18 16.87
N LYS A 52 -12.87 14.84 16.88
CA LYS A 52 -13.90 13.95 17.43
C LYS A 52 -13.36 13.12 18.59
N THR A 53 -14.20 12.82 19.57
CA THR A 53 -13.87 11.87 20.66
C THR A 53 -13.85 10.43 20.15
N VAL A 54 -13.27 9.51 20.93
CA VAL A 54 -13.29 8.07 20.61
C VAL A 54 -14.74 7.55 20.56
N ALA A 55 -15.61 8.04 21.44
CA ALA A 55 -17.03 7.70 21.44
C ALA A 55 -17.74 8.09 20.12
N GLN A 56 -17.50 9.32 19.65
CA GLN A 56 -18.05 9.81 18.37
C GLN A 56 -17.50 9.08 17.14
N ARG A 57 -16.37 8.38 17.30
CA ARG A 57 -15.72 7.55 16.28
C ARG A 57 -16.16 6.08 16.32
N ASN A 58 -17.20 5.76 17.10
CA ASN A 58 -17.68 4.40 17.30
C ASN A 58 -16.63 3.46 17.92
N GLY A 59 -15.75 4.01 18.77
CA GLY A 59 -14.62 3.29 19.36
C GLY A 59 -13.39 3.25 18.43
N TYR A 60 -12.45 2.36 18.73
CA TYR A 60 -11.28 2.15 17.87
C TYR A 60 -11.57 1.15 16.73
N ASN A 61 -12.27 0.06 17.04
CA ASN A 61 -12.64 -1.00 16.10
C ASN A 61 -13.69 -0.58 15.04
N GLY A 62 -14.42 0.53 15.27
CA GLY A 62 -15.41 1.06 14.33
C GLY A 62 -14.87 2.06 13.32
N ASP A 63 -13.59 2.43 13.40
CA ASP A 63 -12.98 3.53 12.65
C ASP A 63 -11.77 3.03 11.86
N ASP A 64 -12.01 2.69 10.60
CA ASP A 64 -10.97 2.16 9.73
C ASP A 64 -9.87 3.18 9.41
N ASP A 65 -10.22 4.46 9.28
CA ASP A 65 -9.24 5.53 9.05
C ASP A 65 -8.25 5.62 10.22
N PHE A 66 -8.77 5.49 11.45
CA PHE A 66 -7.95 5.45 12.66
C PHE A 66 -6.98 4.27 12.61
N MET A 67 -7.48 3.06 12.35
CA MET A 67 -6.65 1.86 12.32
C MET A 67 -5.57 1.95 11.23
N VAL A 68 -5.91 2.46 10.05
CA VAL A 68 -4.95 2.72 8.96
C VAL A 68 -3.89 3.74 9.40
N TRP A 69 -4.28 4.80 10.09
CA TRP A 69 -3.37 5.83 10.59
C TRP A 69 -2.42 5.29 11.66
N MET A 70 -2.92 4.49 12.60
CA MET A 70 -2.16 3.95 13.72
C MET A 70 -1.09 2.93 13.32
N ARG A 71 -1.18 2.33 12.13
CA ARG A 71 -0.11 1.47 11.61
C ARG A 71 1.12 2.33 11.31
N THR A 72 2.20 2.21 12.06
CA THR A 72 3.40 3.01 11.82
C THR A 72 4.00 2.74 10.44
N ALA A 73 4.45 3.79 9.76
CA ALA A 73 5.17 3.66 8.50
C ALA A 73 6.66 3.49 8.78
N ALA A 74 7.34 2.65 7.98
CA ALA A 74 8.78 2.44 8.12
C ALA A 74 9.64 3.58 7.54
N LEU A 75 9.06 4.40 6.66
CA LEU A 75 9.74 5.47 5.92
C LEU A 75 9.05 6.82 6.16
N PRO A 76 9.79 7.95 6.08
CA PRO A 76 9.23 9.29 6.27
C PRO A 76 8.24 9.68 5.15
N SER A 77 8.50 9.22 3.92
CA SER A 77 7.55 9.29 2.82
C SER A 77 6.72 8.02 2.79
N PHE A 78 5.43 8.13 3.12
CA PHE A 78 4.53 6.99 3.18
C PHE A 78 3.19 7.28 2.53
N ARG A 79 2.47 6.20 2.19
CA ARG A 79 1.11 6.25 1.63
C ARG A 79 0.16 5.51 2.56
N LYS A 80 -1.05 6.05 2.71
CA LYS A 80 -2.15 5.46 3.48
C LYS A 80 -3.36 5.35 2.57
N LEU A 81 -4.04 4.20 2.63
CA LEU A 81 -5.28 4.01 1.89
C LEU A 81 -6.38 4.87 2.54
N TYR A 82 -7.06 5.70 1.76
CA TYR A 82 -8.18 6.52 2.22
C TYR A 82 -9.54 5.95 1.82
N ALA A 83 -9.64 5.50 0.57
CA ALA A 83 -10.83 4.90 0.00
C ALA A 83 -10.44 4.03 -1.20
N TYR A 84 -11.34 3.14 -1.63
CA TYR A 84 -11.18 2.36 -2.84
C TYR A 84 -12.50 2.30 -3.64
N LEU A 85 -12.37 2.00 -4.92
CA LEU A 85 -13.47 1.85 -5.88
C LEU A 85 -13.35 0.45 -6.48
N GLU A 86 -14.32 -0.42 -6.18
CA GLU A 86 -14.31 -1.83 -6.61
C GLU A 86 -14.40 -1.95 -8.13
N ASP A 87 -15.34 -1.22 -8.72
CA ASP A 87 -15.58 -1.21 -10.17
C ASP A 87 -14.69 -0.20 -10.93
N GLY A 88 -13.75 0.46 -10.22
CA GLY A 88 -12.91 1.51 -10.77
C GLY A 88 -13.68 2.78 -11.16
N ILE A 89 -13.11 3.55 -12.09
CA ILE A 89 -13.73 4.76 -12.65
C ILE A 89 -13.65 4.74 -14.17
N LYS A 90 -14.63 5.36 -14.83
CA LYS A 90 -14.63 5.51 -16.29
C LYS A 90 -13.60 6.54 -16.71
N ALA A 91 -13.16 6.44 -17.97
CA ALA A 91 -12.32 7.49 -18.55
C ALA A 91 -13.10 8.81 -18.61
N GLY A 92 -12.51 9.89 -18.11
CA GLY A 92 -13.15 11.19 -18.07
C GLY A 92 -12.42 12.19 -17.19
N THR A 93 -12.98 13.39 -17.11
CA THR A 93 -12.49 14.46 -16.24
C THR A 93 -13.20 14.36 -14.89
N TYR A 94 -12.43 14.46 -13.81
CA TYR A 94 -12.93 14.43 -12.45
C TYR A 94 -12.41 15.63 -11.68
N THR A 95 -13.24 16.18 -10.80
CA THR A 95 -12.86 17.27 -9.90
C THR A 95 -12.72 16.73 -8.49
N LEU A 96 -11.54 16.90 -7.89
CA LEU A 96 -11.29 16.52 -6.51
C LEU A 96 -11.47 17.74 -5.61
N LEU A 97 -12.45 17.66 -4.71
CA LEU A 97 -12.64 18.63 -3.63
C LEU A 97 -11.91 18.15 -2.38
N ILE A 98 -11.18 19.06 -1.75
CA ILE A 98 -10.38 18.79 -0.55
C ILE A 98 -10.78 19.76 0.54
N ASP A 99 -11.23 19.24 1.67
CA ASP A 99 -11.37 19.98 2.91
C ASP A 99 -10.06 19.88 3.70
N TYR A 100 -9.33 20.99 3.76
CA TYR A 100 -7.97 21.05 4.29
C TYR A 100 -7.99 21.36 5.80
N SER A 101 -7.80 20.32 6.61
CA SER A 101 -7.87 20.39 8.07
C SER A 101 -6.58 19.95 8.78
N PHE A 102 -5.58 19.45 8.03
CA PHE A 102 -4.29 18.98 8.52
C PHE A 102 -3.13 19.86 8.00
N PRO A 103 -2.75 20.97 8.67
CA PRO A 103 -1.64 21.79 8.21
C PRO A 103 -0.30 21.05 8.33
N VAL A 104 0.50 21.09 7.27
CA VAL A 104 1.83 20.45 7.21
C VAL A 104 2.99 21.43 7.11
N THR A 105 2.69 22.72 6.97
CA THR A 105 3.68 23.80 6.79
C THR A 105 4.58 23.98 8.01
N GLN A 106 4.09 23.66 9.21
CA GLN A 106 4.84 23.79 10.47
C GLN A 106 6.08 22.91 10.54
N PHE A 107 6.14 21.84 9.74
CA PHE A 107 7.24 20.89 9.71
C PHE A 107 7.78 20.68 8.28
N ASP A 108 7.55 21.68 7.40
CA ASP A 108 7.97 21.66 6.00
C ASP A 108 7.56 20.39 5.24
N GLY A 109 6.39 19.85 5.59
CA GLY A 109 5.85 18.63 5.00
C GLY A 109 5.11 18.89 3.69
N THR A 110 5.01 17.87 2.85
CA THR A 110 4.17 17.88 1.65
C THR A 110 3.12 16.78 1.71
N LYS A 111 1.94 17.04 1.16
CA LYS A 111 0.85 16.07 1.01
C LYS A 111 0.55 15.87 -0.46
N LYS A 112 0.29 14.62 -0.85
CA LYS A 112 -0.09 14.26 -2.21
C LYS A 112 -1.24 13.26 -2.15
N LEU A 113 -2.25 13.46 -2.98
CA LEU A 113 -3.25 12.43 -3.25
C LEU A 113 -2.81 11.64 -4.48
N VAL A 114 -2.89 10.32 -4.38
CA VAL A 114 -2.48 9.40 -5.45
C VAL A 114 -3.64 8.47 -5.74
N LEU A 115 -4.11 8.48 -6.99
CA LEU A 115 -5.05 7.49 -7.51
C LEU A 115 -4.23 6.39 -8.21
N SER A 116 -4.48 5.14 -7.86
CA SER A 116 -3.77 4.00 -8.44
C SER A 116 -4.65 2.76 -8.47
N GLN A 117 -4.54 1.98 -9.54
CA GLN A 117 -5.02 0.61 -9.61
C GLN A 117 -4.03 -0.34 -8.92
N ILE A 118 -4.54 -1.36 -8.25
CA ILE A 118 -3.75 -2.45 -7.69
C ILE A 118 -3.89 -3.67 -8.60
N SER A 119 -2.79 -4.37 -8.82
CA SER A 119 -2.76 -5.68 -9.45
C SER A 119 -2.56 -6.77 -8.40
N TRP A 120 -2.56 -8.04 -8.81
CA TRP A 120 -2.24 -9.15 -7.93
C TRP A 120 -0.84 -9.05 -7.29
N LEU A 121 0.12 -8.40 -7.97
CA LEU A 121 1.46 -8.09 -7.44
C LEU A 121 1.49 -6.83 -6.56
N GLY A 122 0.34 -6.19 -6.34
CA GLY A 122 0.22 -4.92 -5.66
C GLY A 122 0.22 -3.72 -6.61
N GLY A 123 0.61 -2.56 -6.08
CA GLY A 123 0.74 -1.33 -6.86
C GLY A 123 1.98 -1.32 -7.77
N LYS A 124 2.11 -0.28 -8.60
CA LYS A 124 3.26 -0.12 -9.50
C LYS A 124 4.60 -0.16 -8.74
N ASN A 125 5.42 -1.16 -9.05
CA ASN A 125 6.77 -1.33 -8.51
C ASN A 125 7.69 -2.01 -9.53
N ASP A 126 8.42 -1.19 -10.30
CA ASP A 126 9.29 -1.67 -11.38
C ASP A 126 10.58 -2.33 -10.85
N ALA A 127 10.96 -2.06 -9.59
CA ALA A 127 12.19 -2.55 -8.98
C ALA A 127 12.22 -4.08 -8.85
N MET A 128 11.07 -4.69 -8.52
CA MET A 128 10.97 -6.15 -8.43
C MET A 128 11.23 -6.81 -9.77
N GLY A 129 10.62 -6.30 -10.85
CA GLY A 129 10.83 -6.83 -12.20
C GLY A 129 12.28 -6.72 -12.65
N ILE A 130 12.91 -5.56 -12.42
CA ILE A 130 14.33 -5.34 -12.75
C ILE A 130 15.21 -6.32 -11.96
N ALA A 131 14.95 -6.51 -10.66
CA ALA A 131 15.71 -7.43 -9.83
C ALA A 131 15.66 -8.87 -10.38
N TYR A 132 14.48 -9.37 -10.76
CA TYR A 132 14.34 -10.70 -11.35
C TYR A 132 15.07 -10.84 -12.69
N ILE A 133 15.02 -9.84 -13.56
CA ILE A 133 15.73 -9.86 -14.86
C ILE A 133 17.24 -9.93 -14.63
N VAL A 134 17.78 -9.10 -13.74
CA VAL A 134 19.22 -9.08 -13.43
C VAL A 134 19.67 -10.44 -12.90
N VAL A 135 18.94 -10.99 -11.93
CA VAL A 135 19.23 -12.32 -11.38
C VAL A 135 19.15 -13.40 -12.45
N GLY A 136 18.16 -13.34 -13.34
CA GLY A 136 18.00 -14.28 -14.45
C GLY A 136 19.18 -14.25 -15.43
N ILE A 137 19.66 -13.06 -15.80
CA ILE A 137 20.82 -12.89 -16.69
C ILE A 137 22.08 -13.48 -16.04
N VAL A 138 22.30 -13.22 -14.74
CA VAL A 138 23.45 -13.78 -14.01
C VAL A 138 23.42 -15.31 -14.03
N HIS A 139 22.26 -15.92 -13.76
CA HIS A 139 22.12 -17.39 -13.79
C HIS A 139 22.29 -17.96 -15.20
N MET A 140 21.80 -17.27 -16.23
CA MET A 140 21.93 -17.71 -17.61
C MET A 140 23.41 -17.71 -18.06
N LEU A 141 24.18 -16.69 -17.68
CA LEU A 141 25.61 -16.61 -17.96
C LEU A 141 26.40 -17.72 -17.23
N LEU A 142 26.14 -17.90 -15.94
CA LEU A 142 26.76 -18.97 -15.14
C LEU A 142 26.44 -20.35 -15.71
N GLY A 143 25.18 -20.60 -16.05
CA GLY A 143 24.74 -21.86 -16.68
C GLY A 143 25.42 -22.08 -18.03
N GLY A 144 25.54 -21.04 -18.86
CA GLY A 144 26.28 -21.11 -20.12
C GLY A 144 27.77 -21.44 -19.94
N ILE A 145 28.43 -20.81 -18.95
CA ILE A 145 29.83 -21.10 -18.62
C ILE A 145 29.99 -22.55 -18.18
N PHE A 146 29.15 -23.05 -17.27
CA PHE A 146 29.21 -24.43 -16.81
C PHE A 146 28.94 -25.43 -17.93
N LEU A 147 27.99 -25.14 -18.81
CA LEU A 147 27.71 -25.98 -19.98
C LEU A 147 28.90 -26.04 -20.95
N ILE A 148 29.58 -24.90 -21.19
CA ILE A 148 30.79 -24.87 -22.02
C ILE A 148 31.90 -25.69 -21.39
N ILE A 149 32.14 -25.54 -20.08
CA ILE A 149 33.16 -26.29 -19.34
C ILE A 149 32.88 -27.80 -19.44
N ASP A 150 31.65 -28.22 -19.18
CA ASP A 150 31.25 -29.62 -19.20
C ASP A 150 31.43 -30.24 -20.59
N LEU A 151 30.99 -29.55 -21.65
CA LEU A 151 31.21 -29.99 -23.04
C LEU A 151 32.70 -30.11 -23.41
N HIS A 152 33.56 -29.22 -22.90
CA HIS A 152 35.00 -29.32 -23.13
C HIS A 152 35.64 -30.49 -22.37
N LEU A 153 35.20 -30.74 -21.14
CA LEU A 153 35.67 -31.87 -20.32
C LEU A 153 35.24 -33.22 -20.93
N ILE A 154 33.98 -33.34 -21.35
CA ILE A 154 33.45 -34.54 -22.03
C ILE A 154 34.24 -34.82 -23.32
N ARG A 155 34.48 -33.80 -24.15
CA ARG A 155 35.28 -33.95 -25.37
C ARG A 155 36.69 -34.44 -25.06
N ARG A 156 37.36 -33.87 -24.05
CA ARG A 156 38.69 -34.33 -23.62
C ARG A 156 38.67 -35.78 -23.16
N TYR A 157 37.72 -36.16 -22.31
CA TYR A 157 37.59 -37.53 -21.82
C TYR A 157 37.42 -38.55 -22.97
N ALA A 158 36.54 -38.25 -23.94
CA ALA A 158 36.35 -39.09 -25.12
C ALA A 158 37.59 -39.22 -26.01
N THR A 159 38.47 -38.20 -26.00
CA THR A 159 39.72 -38.23 -26.78
C THR A 159 40.78 -39.13 -26.13
N PHE A 160 40.82 -39.22 -24.80
CA PHE A 160 41.82 -40.02 -24.06
C PHE A 160 41.42 -41.48 -23.80
N HIS A 161 40.12 -41.81 -23.88
CA HIS A 161 39.62 -43.18 -23.80
C HIS A 161 38.66 -43.50 -24.96
N PRO A 162 39.19 -43.76 -26.17
CA PRO A 162 38.36 -44.28 -27.25
C PRO A 162 37.85 -45.68 -26.88
N ILE A 163 36.54 -45.88 -26.95
CA ILE A 163 35.91 -47.17 -26.68
C ILE A 163 36.32 -48.11 -27.82
N SER A 164 37.05 -49.19 -27.50
CA SER A 164 37.46 -50.26 -28.41
C SER A 164 36.27 -51.10 -28.86
#